data_AF-A0A2D6FJF5-F1
#
_entry.id   AF-A0A2D6FJF5-F1
#
_cell.length_a   1.000
_cell.length_b   1.000
_cell.length_c   1.000
_cell.angle_alpha   90.00
_cell.angle_beta   90.00
_cell.angle_gamma   90.00
#
_symmetry.space_group_name_H-M   'P 1'
#
loop_
_entity.id
_entity.type
_entity.pdbx_description
1 polymer ?
#
loop_
_entity_poly.entity_id
_entity_poly.type
_entity_poly.pdbx_seq_one_letter_code
_entity_poly.pdbx_strand_id
1 'polypeptide(L)'
;MEKSRSPEEEESILKEIERILFPAYQPEFTANGHDLYHIQRMLKIAEKIVKNKEINIFLLKIAIWFHNIDRTTFFNDQQRPKEEIVTDIIHVLGLSKKEIELIVDAVKKHNQLNYDSDSTLLIYLKDIDRLDMGAIGIFRLIAHFPNLPPYKNSDFKKNKRSTREEDLASMTHNLQRCLQWEDMLRIPQAKIFGKRRFAFMRQFLKELERELKEINIIS
;
A
#
# COMPACT_ATOMS: atom_id res chain seq x y z
N MET A 1 -3.60 19.66 -29.59
CA MET A 1 -2.88 19.79 -28.30
C MET A 1 -3.90 19.54 -27.21
N GLU A 2 -3.72 18.51 -26.39
CA GLU A 2 -4.49 18.41 -25.13
C GLU A 2 -4.15 19.65 -24.30
N LYS A 3 -5.17 20.44 -23.93
CA LYS A 3 -4.99 21.53 -22.96
C LYS A 3 -4.51 20.89 -21.66
N SER A 4 -3.38 21.35 -21.12
CA SER A 4 -2.99 20.94 -19.77
C SER A 4 -3.99 21.54 -18.77
N ARG A 5 -4.44 20.73 -17.82
CA ARG A 5 -5.31 21.20 -16.74
C ARG A 5 -4.57 22.24 -15.88
N SER A 6 -5.31 23.23 -15.38
CA SER A 6 -4.79 24.15 -14.37
C SER A 6 -4.69 23.44 -13.00
N PRO A 7 -3.86 23.92 -12.08
CA PRO A 7 -3.81 23.38 -10.72
C PRO A 7 -5.17 23.37 -10.01
N GLU A 8 -6.02 24.36 -10.28
CA GLU A 8 -7.38 24.45 -9.72
C GLU A 8 -8.31 23.38 -10.29
N GLU A 9 -8.19 23.07 -11.59
CA GLU A 9 -8.93 21.98 -12.23
C GLU A 9 -8.51 20.62 -11.68
N GLU A 10 -7.19 20.39 -11.53
CA GLU A 10 -6.65 19.16 -10.92
C GLU A 10 -7.13 18.99 -9.47
N GLU A 11 -7.07 20.05 -8.66
CA GLU A 11 -7.54 20.04 -7.28
C GLU A 11 -9.05 19.78 -7.19
N SER A 12 -9.85 20.37 -8.10
CA SER A 12 -11.30 20.12 -8.14
C SER A 12 -11.62 18.66 -8.44
N ILE A 13 -10.88 18.04 -9.37
CA ILE A 13 -11.05 16.61 -9.69
C ILE A 13 -10.66 15.74 -8.49
N LEU A 14 -9.55 16.06 -7.82
CA LEU A 14 -9.12 15.30 -6.64
C LEU A 14 -10.13 15.37 -5.49
N LYS A 15 -10.73 16.54 -5.25
CA LYS A 15 -11.82 16.70 -4.26
C LYS A 15 -13.05 15.90 -4.63
N GLU A 16 -13.39 15.84 -5.91
CA GLU A 16 -14.53 15.03 -6.36
C GLU A 16 -14.25 13.54 -6.20
N ILE A 17 -13.04 13.07 -6.48
CA ILE A 17 -12.62 11.69 -6.21
C ILE A 17 -12.70 11.38 -4.72
N GLU A 18 -12.16 12.25 -3.87
CA GLU A 18 -12.26 12.11 -2.41
C GLU A 18 -13.72 12.02 -1.98
N ARG A 19 -14.59 12.89 -2.48
CA ARG A 19 -16.02 12.88 -2.17
C ARG A 19 -16.70 11.56 -2.56
N ILE A 20 -16.37 11.02 -3.74
CA ILE A 20 -16.95 9.75 -4.24
C ILE A 20 -16.43 8.56 -3.44
N LEU A 21 -15.14 8.53 -3.12
CA LEU A 21 -14.48 7.35 -2.53
C LEU A 21 -14.43 7.36 -1.00
N PHE A 22 -14.59 8.51 -0.34
CA PHE A 22 -14.57 8.63 1.11
C PHE A 22 -15.53 7.64 1.80
N PRO A 23 -16.78 7.44 1.34
CA PRO A 23 -17.67 6.41 1.91
C PRO A 23 -17.12 5.00 1.77
N ALA A 24 -16.44 4.68 0.67
CA ALA A 24 -15.90 3.34 0.42
C ALA A 24 -14.73 2.99 1.34
N TYR A 25 -14.05 4.00 1.90
CA TYR A 25 -12.89 3.83 2.77
C TYR A 25 -13.20 3.97 4.27
N GLN A 26 -14.48 3.95 4.65
CA GLN A 26 -14.86 3.93 6.06
C GLN A 26 -14.59 2.57 6.72
N PRO A 27 -14.38 2.52 8.06
CA PRO A 27 -14.04 1.29 8.77
C PRO A 27 -15.03 0.13 8.59
N GLU A 28 -16.31 0.41 8.33
CA GLU A 28 -17.33 -0.62 8.11
C GLU A 28 -17.22 -1.30 6.74
N PHE A 29 -16.57 -0.67 5.76
CA PHE A 29 -16.39 -1.19 4.40
C PHE A 29 -14.96 -1.63 4.11
N THR A 30 -14.05 -1.42 5.05
CA THR A 30 -12.63 -1.72 4.91
C THR A 30 -12.18 -2.66 6.01
N ALA A 31 -11.25 -3.55 5.68
CA ALA A 31 -10.60 -4.41 6.64
C ALA A 31 -9.09 -4.19 6.57
N ASN A 32 -8.36 -4.70 7.55
CA ASN A 32 -6.94 -5.00 7.39
C ASN A 32 -6.04 -3.78 7.15
N GLY A 33 -6.48 -2.60 7.58
CA GLY A 33 -5.72 -1.35 7.46
C GLY A 33 -5.61 -0.82 6.04
N HIS A 34 -6.56 -1.14 5.15
CA HIS A 34 -6.74 -0.54 3.81
C HIS A 34 -7.79 0.59 3.81
N ASP A 35 -7.83 1.34 4.90
CA ASP A 35 -8.80 2.40 5.16
C ASP A 35 -8.36 3.77 4.60
N LEU A 36 -9.16 4.79 4.87
CA LEU A 36 -8.85 6.17 4.49
C LEU A 36 -7.49 6.65 5.02
N TYR A 37 -7.09 6.21 6.22
CA TYR A 37 -5.80 6.62 6.78
C TYR A 37 -4.62 6.06 6.00
N HIS A 38 -4.72 4.86 5.45
CA HIS A 38 -3.72 4.32 4.53
C HIS A 38 -3.58 5.18 3.27
N ILE A 39 -4.70 5.57 2.64
CA ILE A 39 -4.70 6.48 1.49
C ILE A 39 -4.04 7.82 1.85
N GLN A 40 -4.45 8.44 2.97
CA GLN A 40 -3.90 9.72 3.40
C GLN A 40 -2.39 9.66 3.66
N ARG A 41 -1.88 8.59 4.28
CA ARG A 41 -0.44 8.41 4.49
C ARG A 41 0.30 8.29 3.16
N MET A 42 -0.23 7.53 2.20
CA MET A 42 0.36 7.42 0.87
C MET A 42 0.40 8.77 0.15
N LEU A 43 -0.67 9.56 0.19
CA LEU A 43 -0.70 10.92 -0.37
C LEU A 43 0.39 11.81 0.27
N LYS A 44 0.56 11.74 1.60
CA LYS A 44 1.61 12.48 2.32
C LYS A 44 3.02 11.98 2.04
N ILE A 45 3.20 10.69 1.77
CA ILE A 45 4.48 10.14 1.32
C ILE A 45 4.78 10.64 -0.09
N ALA A 46 3.80 10.58 -1.01
CA ALA A 46 3.93 11.08 -2.38
C ALA A 46 4.41 12.54 -2.40
N GLU A 47 3.77 13.42 -1.62
CA GLU A 47 4.14 14.84 -1.50
C GLU A 47 5.58 15.05 -1.01
N LYS A 48 6.16 14.11 -0.24
CA LYS A 48 7.52 14.22 0.29
C LYS A 48 8.59 13.65 -0.64
N ILE A 49 8.26 12.62 -1.42
CA ILE A 49 9.26 11.91 -2.24
C ILE A 49 9.26 12.37 -3.70
N VAL A 50 8.12 12.84 -4.21
CA VAL A 50 8.00 13.32 -5.59
C VAL A 50 8.66 14.68 -5.68
N LYS A 51 9.68 14.81 -6.54
CA LYS A 51 10.21 16.13 -6.90
C LYS A 51 9.48 16.67 -8.13
N ASN A 52 9.37 17.99 -8.19
CA ASN A 52 8.79 18.69 -9.33
C ASN A 52 9.44 18.20 -10.64
N LYS A 53 8.61 17.80 -11.62
CA LYS A 53 8.96 17.33 -12.97
C LYS A 53 9.32 15.84 -13.16
N GLU A 54 9.45 15.03 -12.11
CA GLU A 54 9.77 13.59 -12.26
C GLU A 54 8.55 12.76 -12.67
N ILE A 55 7.35 13.20 -12.30
CA ILE A 55 6.07 12.55 -12.62
C ILE A 55 4.93 13.57 -12.54
N ASN A 56 3.83 13.31 -13.26
CA ASN A 56 2.57 13.99 -13.02
C ASN A 56 1.99 13.54 -11.65
N ILE A 57 2.14 14.38 -10.63
CA ILE A 57 1.67 14.09 -9.26
C ILE A 57 0.15 13.98 -9.17
N PHE A 58 -0.59 14.70 -10.03
CA PHE A 58 -2.04 14.62 -10.09
C PHE A 58 -2.50 13.19 -10.44
N LEU A 59 -1.94 12.60 -11.51
CA LEU A 59 -2.25 11.20 -11.87
C LEU A 59 -1.84 10.21 -10.78
N LEU A 60 -0.73 10.47 -10.08
CA LEU A 60 -0.28 9.65 -8.95
C LEU A 60 -1.25 9.69 -7.78
N LYS A 61 -1.75 10.87 -7.41
CA LYS A 61 -2.76 11.01 -6.35
C LYS A 61 -4.05 10.26 -6.70
N ILE A 62 -4.48 10.31 -7.96
CA ILE A 62 -5.63 9.52 -8.44
C ILE A 62 -5.33 8.02 -8.30
N ALA A 63 -4.19 7.56 -8.80
CA ALA A 63 -3.82 6.14 -8.70
C ALA A 63 -3.75 5.65 -7.24
N ILE A 64 -3.28 6.49 -6.31
CA ILE A 64 -3.28 6.19 -4.87
C ILE A 64 -4.70 6.00 -4.35
N TRP A 65 -5.64 6.89 -4.68
CA TRP A 65 -7.05 6.75 -4.27
C TRP A 65 -7.72 5.45 -4.73
N PHE A 66 -7.27 4.89 -5.86
CA PHE A 66 -7.90 3.71 -6.46
C PHE A 66 -7.16 2.40 -6.23
N HIS A 67 -5.90 2.40 -5.79
CA HIS A 67 -5.05 1.22 -5.88
C HIS A 67 -5.60 -0.03 -5.15
N ASN A 68 -6.28 0.15 -4.02
CA ASN A 68 -6.88 -0.91 -3.20
C ASN A 68 -8.42 -0.86 -3.19
N ILE A 69 -9.04 -0.29 -4.22
CA ILE A 69 -10.51 -0.14 -4.27
C ILE A 69 -11.25 -1.49 -4.23
N ASP A 70 -10.63 -2.55 -4.74
CA ASP A 70 -11.09 -3.95 -4.69
C ASP A 70 -11.02 -4.57 -3.28
N ARG A 71 -10.40 -3.88 -2.32
CA ARG A 71 -10.38 -4.28 -0.91
C ARG A 71 -11.55 -3.71 -0.11
N THR A 72 -12.34 -2.82 -0.73
CA THR A 72 -13.54 -2.24 -0.11
C THR A 72 -14.75 -3.13 -0.40
N THR A 73 -15.66 -3.28 0.56
CA THR A 73 -16.94 -3.98 0.36
C THR A 73 -18.07 -3.05 -0.06
N PHE A 74 -17.83 -1.74 -0.10
CA PHE A 74 -18.82 -0.69 -0.32
C PHE A 74 -19.60 -0.83 -1.63
N PHE A 75 -18.90 -1.18 -2.71
CA PHE A 75 -19.54 -1.32 -4.02
C PHE A 75 -20.35 -2.63 -4.14
N ASN A 76 -20.37 -3.47 -3.10
CA ASN A 76 -21.01 -4.80 -3.08
C ASN A 76 -20.58 -5.69 -4.26
N ASP A 77 -19.36 -5.46 -4.75
CA ASP A 77 -18.91 -5.92 -6.06
C ASP A 77 -17.62 -6.73 -5.96
N GLN A 78 -17.53 -7.61 -4.96
CA GLN A 78 -16.30 -8.39 -4.69
C GLN A 78 -15.84 -9.26 -5.88
N GLN A 79 -16.69 -9.45 -6.88
CA GLN A 79 -16.35 -10.19 -8.11
C GLN A 79 -15.96 -9.29 -9.28
N ARG A 80 -16.17 -7.97 -9.21
CA ARG A 80 -15.82 -7.08 -10.31
C ARG A 80 -14.32 -6.75 -10.32
N PRO A 81 -13.65 -6.85 -11.48
CA PRO A 81 -12.25 -6.46 -11.61
C PRO A 81 -12.05 -4.99 -11.20
N LYS A 82 -10.99 -4.71 -10.44
CA LYS A 82 -10.64 -3.34 -10.03
C LYS A 82 -10.58 -2.37 -11.19
N GLU A 83 -10.07 -2.80 -12.34
CA GLU A 83 -9.98 -1.96 -13.54
C GLU A 83 -11.34 -1.43 -14.01
N GLU A 84 -12.43 -2.20 -13.86
CA GLU A 84 -13.77 -1.77 -14.26
C GLU A 84 -14.31 -0.71 -13.30
N ILE A 85 -14.19 -0.94 -11.99
CA ILE A 85 -14.62 0.02 -10.95
C ILE A 85 -13.91 1.36 -11.15
N VAL A 86 -12.59 1.30 -11.39
CA VAL A 86 -11.74 2.46 -11.66
C VAL A 86 -12.19 3.18 -12.94
N THR A 87 -12.42 2.44 -14.02
CA THR A 87 -12.81 3.00 -15.31
C THR A 87 -14.15 3.71 -15.24
N ASP A 88 -15.15 3.09 -14.60
CA ASP A 88 -16.50 3.65 -14.45
C ASP A 88 -16.50 4.97 -13.67
N ILE A 89 -15.73 5.04 -12.58
CA ILE A 89 -15.68 6.23 -11.73
C ILE A 89 -14.90 7.36 -12.41
N ILE A 90 -13.80 7.05 -13.12
CA ILE A 90 -12.92 8.09 -13.65
C ILE A 90 -13.41 8.64 -15.00
N HIS A 91 -14.22 7.89 -15.75
CA HIS A 91 -14.72 8.31 -17.07
C HIS A 91 -15.48 9.65 -17.05
N VAL A 92 -16.13 9.99 -15.93
CA VAL A 92 -16.90 11.22 -15.77
C VAL A 92 -16.07 12.41 -15.29
N LEU A 93 -14.77 12.24 -15.03
CA LEU A 93 -13.91 13.25 -14.41
C LEU A 93 -13.10 14.08 -15.43
N GLY A 94 -13.38 13.94 -16.73
CA GLY A 94 -12.71 14.73 -17.77
C GLY A 94 -11.23 14.37 -17.98
N LEU A 95 -10.81 13.14 -17.62
CA LEU A 95 -9.49 12.61 -17.93
C LEU A 95 -9.38 12.21 -19.41
N SER A 96 -8.20 12.36 -20.00
CA SER A 96 -7.97 11.86 -21.35
C SER A 96 -7.85 10.34 -21.35
N LYS A 97 -8.11 9.72 -22.50
CA LYS A 97 -8.02 8.26 -22.66
C LYS A 97 -6.67 7.71 -22.20
N LYS A 98 -5.58 8.43 -22.54
CA LYS A 98 -4.22 8.05 -22.17
C LYS A 98 -3.97 8.10 -20.66
N GLU A 99 -4.55 9.09 -19.98
CA GLU A 99 -4.44 9.22 -18.52
C GLU A 99 -5.19 8.09 -17.81
N ILE A 100 -6.41 7.77 -18.27
CA ILE A 100 -7.22 6.67 -17.74
C ILE A 100 -6.47 5.34 -17.93
N GLU A 101 -5.96 5.06 -19.12
CA GLU A 101 -5.17 3.84 -19.40
C GLU A 101 -3.96 3.72 -18.46
N LEU A 102 -3.24 4.82 -18.23
CA LEU A 102 -2.08 4.84 -17.34
C LEU A 102 -2.46 4.57 -15.87
N ILE A 103 -3.54 5.17 -15.38
CA ILE A 103 -4.04 4.97 -14.01
C ILE A 103 -4.53 3.53 -13.84
N VAL A 104 -5.34 3.02 -14.77
CA VAL A 104 -5.87 1.66 -14.73
C VAL A 104 -4.73 0.64 -14.74
N ASP A 105 -3.72 0.82 -15.59
CA ASP A 105 -2.55 -0.06 -15.62
C ASP A 105 -1.79 -0.04 -14.29
N ALA A 106 -1.57 1.15 -13.72
CA ALA A 106 -0.88 1.31 -12.46
C ALA A 106 -1.64 0.63 -11.31
N VAL A 107 -2.93 0.92 -11.17
CA VAL A 107 -3.80 0.31 -10.16
C VAL A 107 -3.86 -1.21 -10.34
N LYS A 108 -3.96 -1.69 -11.58
CA LYS A 108 -4.03 -3.12 -11.88
C LYS A 108 -2.78 -3.88 -11.45
N LYS A 109 -1.60 -3.29 -11.66
CA LYS A 109 -0.31 -3.98 -11.49
C LYS A 109 0.45 -3.62 -10.20
N HIS A 110 -0.06 -2.72 -9.36
CA HIS A 110 0.68 -2.21 -8.19
C HIS A 110 1.14 -3.32 -7.22
N ASN A 111 0.38 -4.40 -7.08
CA ASN A 111 0.71 -5.51 -6.19
C ASN A 111 1.64 -6.58 -6.82
N GLN A 112 2.04 -6.40 -8.07
CA GLN A 112 2.95 -7.32 -8.78
C GLN A 112 4.41 -7.02 -8.45
N LEU A 113 5.30 -7.97 -8.75
CA LEU A 113 6.75 -7.76 -8.71
C LEU A 113 7.16 -6.62 -9.66
N ASN A 114 8.36 -6.08 -9.45
CA ASN A 114 8.90 -5.06 -10.34
C ASN A 114 9.25 -5.68 -11.69
N TYR A 115 8.92 -4.97 -12.77
CA TYR A 115 9.36 -5.30 -14.12
C TYR A 115 10.05 -4.07 -14.75
N ASP A 116 11.02 -4.30 -15.63
CA ASP A 116 11.71 -3.20 -16.33
C ASP A 116 10.74 -2.38 -17.19
N SER A 117 9.67 -3.02 -17.67
CA SER A 117 8.58 -2.40 -18.43
C SER A 117 7.56 -1.62 -17.58
N ASP A 118 7.70 -1.59 -16.25
CA ASP A 118 6.77 -0.82 -15.41
C ASP A 118 6.81 0.66 -15.78
N SER A 119 5.64 1.28 -15.94
CA SER A 119 5.53 2.72 -16.19
C SER A 119 6.02 3.53 -14.98
N THR A 120 6.44 4.79 -15.20
CA THR A 120 6.81 5.69 -14.11
C THR A 120 5.70 5.81 -13.06
N LEU A 121 4.43 5.89 -13.48
CA LEU A 121 3.29 5.94 -12.55
C LEU A 121 3.20 4.69 -11.66
N LEU A 122 3.32 3.51 -12.26
CA LEU A 122 3.31 2.25 -11.54
C LEU A 122 4.49 2.12 -10.58
N ILE A 123 5.69 2.55 -10.98
CA ILE A 123 6.89 2.55 -10.12
C ILE A 123 6.64 3.41 -8.88
N TYR A 124 6.14 4.63 -9.06
CA TYR A 124 5.83 5.53 -7.94
C TYR A 124 4.75 4.98 -7.03
N LEU A 125 3.68 4.43 -7.59
CA LEU A 125 2.61 3.83 -6.81
C LEU A 125 3.12 2.64 -5.96
N LYS A 126 3.90 1.73 -6.57
CA LYS A 126 4.53 0.58 -5.90
C LYS A 126 5.43 1.01 -4.74
N ASP A 127 6.31 1.97 -4.98
CA ASP A 127 7.25 2.43 -3.95
C ASP A 127 6.54 3.15 -2.80
N ILE A 128 5.53 3.98 -3.09
CA ILE A 128 4.76 4.69 -2.07
C ILE A 128 3.97 3.72 -1.18
N ASP A 129 3.34 2.71 -1.78
CA ASP A 129 2.62 1.67 -1.02
C ASP A 129 3.57 0.89 -0.11
N ARG A 130 4.73 0.47 -0.64
CA ARG A 130 5.79 -0.20 0.14
C ARG A 130 6.36 0.68 1.25
N LEU A 131 6.32 2.00 1.09
CA LEU A 131 6.77 2.94 2.10
C LEU A 131 5.79 3.12 3.25
N ASP A 132 4.56 2.59 3.20
CA ASP A 132 3.65 2.54 4.34
C ASP A 132 4.07 1.49 5.41
N MET A 133 5.39 1.35 5.57
CA MET A 133 6.13 0.49 6.47
C MET A 133 6.78 1.29 7.62
N GLY A 134 7.49 0.60 8.52
CA GLY A 134 8.01 1.15 9.78
C GLY A 134 7.08 0.82 10.95
N ALA A 135 7.07 1.65 11.99
CA ALA A 135 6.24 1.42 13.18
C ALA A 135 4.75 1.22 12.85
N ILE A 136 4.19 2.05 11.95
CA ILE A 136 2.81 1.92 11.49
C ILE A 136 2.59 0.62 10.72
N GLY A 137 3.55 0.21 9.88
CA GLY A 137 3.46 -1.05 9.14
C GLY A 137 3.43 -2.27 10.05
N ILE A 138 4.26 -2.27 11.11
CA ILE A 138 4.23 -3.31 12.15
C ILE A 138 2.86 -3.36 12.82
N PHE A 139 2.35 -2.20 13.26
CA PHE A 139 1.04 -2.12 13.91
C PHE A 139 -0.10 -2.61 13.01
N ARG A 140 -0.12 -2.20 11.73
CA ARG A 140 -1.12 -2.65 10.75
C ARG A 140 -1.08 -4.16 10.52
N LEU A 141 0.12 -4.73 10.41
CA LEU A 141 0.25 -6.16 10.20
C LEU A 141 -0.23 -6.95 11.42
N ILE A 142 0.03 -6.47 12.65
CA ILE A 142 -0.51 -7.09 13.87
C ILE A 142 -2.04 -6.96 13.89
N ALA A 143 -2.57 -5.77 13.61
CA ALA A 143 -4.02 -5.50 13.60
C ALA A 143 -4.78 -6.29 12.52
N HIS A 144 -4.10 -6.75 11.46
CA HIS A 144 -4.66 -7.66 10.45
C HIS A 144 -5.06 -9.02 11.04
N PHE A 145 -4.41 -9.43 12.15
CA PHE A 145 -4.68 -10.70 12.82
C PHE A 145 -5.18 -10.42 14.25
N PRO A 146 -6.38 -9.85 14.44
CA PRO A 146 -6.84 -9.39 15.76
C PRO A 146 -7.06 -10.54 16.77
N ASN A 147 -7.26 -11.77 16.28
CA ASN A 147 -7.41 -12.96 17.09
C ASN A 147 -6.09 -13.73 17.30
N LEU A 148 -4.97 -13.18 16.82
CA LEU A 148 -3.65 -13.76 17.01
C LEU A 148 -3.28 -13.67 18.49
N PRO A 149 -3.15 -14.80 19.21
CA PRO A 149 -2.59 -14.75 20.55
C PRO A 149 -1.17 -14.19 20.46
N PRO A 150 -0.74 -13.33 21.40
CA PRO A 150 0.63 -12.81 21.40
C PRO A 150 1.70 -13.91 21.38
N TYR A 151 1.38 -15.10 21.89
CA TYR A 151 2.28 -16.25 21.96
C TYR A 151 1.50 -17.59 21.98
N LYS A 152 1.88 -18.55 21.14
CA LYS A 152 1.58 -19.99 21.29
C LYS A 152 2.88 -20.80 21.13
N ASN A 153 3.15 -21.68 22.10
CA ASN A 153 4.39 -22.49 22.19
C ASN A 153 4.56 -23.49 21.00
N SER A 154 3.49 -23.71 20.22
CA SER A 154 3.51 -24.53 19.00
C SER A 154 4.04 -23.82 17.75
N ASP A 155 4.11 -22.49 17.76
CA ASP A 155 4.26 -21.67 16.54
C ASP A 155 5.67 -21.74 15.95
N PHE A 156 6.68 -21.96 16.79
CA PHE A 156 8.08 -22.04 16.35
C PHE A 156 8.58 -23.48 16.14
N LYS A 157 7.76 -24.48 16.47
CA LYS A 157 8.12 -25.91 16.31
C LYS A 157 7.80 -26.48 14.94
N LYS A 158 7.01 -25.77 14.12
CA LYS A 158 6.61 -26.25 12.80
C LYS A 158 7.27 -25.38 11.73
N ASN A 159 8.13 -26.02 10.93
CA ASN A 159 8.67 -25.50 9.67
C ASN A 159 7.57 -25.37 8.59
N LYS A 160 6.36 -24.95 8.96
CA LYS A 160 5.24 -24.78 8.04
C LYS A 160 5.20 -23.33 7.60
N ARG A 161 5.76 -23.09 6.41
CA ARG A 161 5.60 -21.82 5.67
C ARG A 161 4.19 -21.78 5.07
N SER A 162 3.18 -21.62 5.92
CA SER A 162 1.81 -21.40 5.49
C SER A 162 1.56 -19.90 5.35
N THR A 163 1.02 -19.45 4.22
CA THR A 163 0.57 -18.06 4.05
C THR A 163 -0.80 -17.79 4.69
N ARG A 164 -1.34 -18.77 5.45
CA ARG A 164 -2.72 -18.80 5.93
C ARG A 164 -2.86 -19.09 7.44
N GLU A 165 -1.76 -19.14 8.19
CA GLU A 165 -1.83 -19.50 9.61
C GLU A 165 -1.78 -18.25 10.50
N GLU A 166 -2.78 -18.14 11.38
CA GLU A 166 -2.95 -17.09 12.40
C GLU A 166 -1.98 -17.36 13.58
N ASP A 167 -0.68 -17.39 13.29
CA ASP A 167 0.36 -17.63 14.29
C ASP A 167 1.53 -16.64 14.23
N LEU A 168 2.30 -16.59 15.33
CA LEU A 168 3.38 -15.61 15.49
C LEU A 168 4.50 -15.81 14.45
N ALA A 169 4.71 -17.05 14.00
CA ALA A 169 5.66 -17.38 12.95
C ALA A 169 5.25 -16.80 11.59
N SER A 170 3.97 -16.85 11.26
CA SER A 170 3.43 -16.25 10.03
C SER A 170 3.49 -14.73 10.07
N MET A 171 3.21 -14.11 11.22
CA MET A 171 3.36 -12.66 11.41
C MET A 171 4.82 -12.22 11.23
N THR A 172 5.77 -12.88 11.90
CA THR A 172 7.20 -12.57 11.77
C THR A 172 7.72 -12.82 10.36
N HIS A 173 7.29 -13.90 9.70
CA HIS A 173 7.58 -14.15 8.29
C HIS A 173 7.02 -13.05 7.37
N ASN A 174 5.81 -12.54 7.63
CA ASN A 174 5.24 -11.42 6.88
C ASN A 174 6.05 -10.13 7.10
N LEU A 175 6.49 -9.83 8.33
CA LEU A 175 7.40 -8.69 8.60
C LEU A 175 8.73 -8.85 7.85
N GLN A 176 9.32 -10.04 7.87
CA GLN A 176 10.56 -10.35 7.12
C GLN A 176 10.35 -10.20 5.61
N ARG A 177 9.22 -10.63 5.08
CA ARG A 177 8.87 -10.41 3.67
C ARG A 177 8.72 -8.92 3.36
N CYS A 178 8.13 -8.13 4.25
CA CYS A 178 8.05 -6.68 4.08
C CYS A 178 9.44 -6.02 4.07
N LEU A 179 10.44 -6.56 4.78
CA LEU A 179 11.81 -6.05 4.71
C LEU A 179 12.42 -6.17 3.31
N GLN A 180 12.03 -7.19 2.53
CA GLN A 180 12.48 -7.35 1.14
C GLN A 180 12.04 -6.18 0.25
N TRP A 181 11.00 -5.44 0.66
CA TRP A 181 10.52 -4.29 -0.11
C TRP A 181 11.51 -3.13 -0.13
N GLU A 182 12.43 -3.03 0.83
CA GLU A 182 13.49 -2.00 0.82
C GLU A 182 14.34 -2.13 -0.45
N ASP A 183 14.73 -3.35 -0.81
CA ASP A 183 15.52 -3.65 -2.01
C ASP A 183 14.71 -3.49 -3.30
N MET A 184 13.37 -3.62 -3.20
CA MET A 184 12.45 -3.44 -4.32
C MET A 184 12.15 -1.96 -4.61
N LEU A 185 12.54 -1.02 -3.74
CA LEU A 185 12.35 0.40 -4.03
C LEU A 185 13.17 0.80 -5.26
N ARG A 186 12.56 1.53 -6.20
CA ARG A 186 13.21 1.99 -7.44
C ARG A 186 13.50 3.49 -7.41
N ILE A 187 12.74 4.28 -6.67
CA ILE A 187 12.91 5.73 -6.57
C ILE A 187 14.01 6.04 -5.55
N PRO A 188 15.05 6.80 -5.92
CA PRO A 188 16.13 7.17 -5.00
C PRO A 188 15.63 7.87 -3.73
N GLN A 189 14.66 8.77 -3.87
CA GLN A 189 14.00 9.48 -2.78
C GLN A 189 13.23 8.53 -1.87
N ALA A 190 12.59 7.50 -2.44
CA ALA A 190 11.90 6.48 -1.65
C ALA A 190 12.89 5.67 -0.82
N LYS A 191 14.05 5.29 -1.36
CA LYS A 191 15.12 4.60 -0.61
C LYS A 191 15.60 5.42 0.57
N ILE A 192 15.86 6.71 0.36
CA ILE A 192 16.28 7.63 1.43
C ILE A 192 15.20 7.74 2.51
N PHE A 193 13.94 7.94 2.10
CA PHE A 193 12.81 8.08 3.01
C PHE A 193 12.52 6.79 3.80
N GLY A 194 12.64 5.62 3.15
CA GLY A 194 12.37 4.30 3.71
C GLY A 194 13.45 3.82 4.69
N LYS A 195 14.70 4.28 4.54
CA LYS A 195 15.84 3.78 5.33
C LYS A 195 15.57 3.66 6.82
N ARG A 196 15.03 4.73 7.44
CA ARG A 196 14.71 4.72 8.88
C ARG A 196 13.56 3.76 9.22
N ARG A 197 12.56 3.61 8.33
CA ARG A 197 11.40 2.73 8.53
C ARG A 197 11.83 1.27 8.54
N PHE A 198 12.60 0.84 7.53
CA PHE A 198 13.09 -0.54 7.45
C PHE A 198 14.14 -0.86 8.52
N ALA A 199 15.01 0.09 8.87
CA ALA A 199 15.94 -0.08 9.98
C ALA A 199 15.20 -0.31 11.32
N PHE A 200 14.12 0.43 11.58
CA PHE A 200 13.29 0.22 12.76
C PHE A 200 12.62 -1.16 12.77
N MET A 201 12.10 -1.63 11.62
CA MET A 201 11.51 -2.97 11.52
C MET A 201 12.52 -4.09 11.79
N ARG A 202 13.76 -3.95 11.30
CA ARG A 202 14.86 -4.89 11.64
C ARG A 202 15.16 -4.89 13.13
N GLN A 203 15.22 -3.72 13.76
CA GLN A 203 15.45 -3.60 15.19
C GLN A 203 14.32 -4.25 15.99
N PHE A 204 13.07 -4.00 15.62
CA PHE A 204 11.90 -4.64 16.24
C PHE A 204 11.98 -6.16 16.17
N LEU A 205 12.27 -6.73 15.00
CA LEU A 205 12.40 -8.18 14.84
C LEU A 205 13.55 -8.76 15.67
N LYS A 206 14.67 -8.04 15.79
CA LYS A 206 15.81 -8.45 16.61
C LYS A 206 15.48 -8.45 18.10
N GLU A 207 14.81 -7.40 18.60
CA GLU A 207 14.39 -7.37 20.01
C GLU A 207 13.32 -8.42 20.29
N LEU A 208 12.37 -8.62 19.36
CA LEU A 208 11.38 -9.70 19.48
C LEU A 208 12.05 -11.08 19.57
N GLU A 209 13.02 -11.36 18.70
CA GLU A 209 13.79 -12.62 18.76
C GLU A 209 14.51 -12.78 20.10
N ARG A 210 15.13 -11.70 20.59
CA ARG A 210 15.83 -11.70 21.88
C ARG A 210 14.88 -12.00 23.05
N GLU A 211 13.75 -11.29 23.13
CA GLU A 211 12.76 -11.49 24.19
C GLU A 211 12.23 -12.93 24.19
N LEU A 212 11.96 -13.49 23.00
CA LEU A 212 11.52 -14.89 22.86
C LEU A 212 12.58 -15.91 23.32
N LYS A 213 13.88 -15.63 23.15
CA LYS A 213 14.98 -16.45 23.66
C LYS A 213 15.09 -16.37 25.18
N GLU A 214 14.95 -15.17 25.76
CA GLU A 214 15.02 -14.95 27.21
C GLU A 214 13.97 -15.78 27.99
N ILE A 215 12.81 -16.05 27.38
CA ILE A 215 11.75 -16.90 27.94
C ILE A 215 11.71 -18.33 27.38
N ASN A 216 12.76 -18.77 26.66
CA ASN A 216 12.91 -20.13 26.11
C ASN A 216 11.78 -20.58 25.16
N ILE A 217 11.19 -19.65 24.40
CA ILE A 217 10.19 -19.97 23.36
C ILE A 217 10.87 -20.42 22.06
N ILE A 218 12.03 -19.83 21.75
CA ILE A 218 12.89 -20.21 20.62
C ILE A 218 14.33 -20.44 21.11
N SER A 219 15.11 -21.21 20.34
CA SER A 219 16.52 -21.52 20.59
C SER A 219 17.47 -20.45 20.07
#